data_AF-A0A563C895-F1
#
_entry.id   AF-A0A563C895-F1
#
_cell.length_a   1.000
_cell.length_b   1.000
_cell.length_c   1.000
_cell.angle_alpha   90.00
_cell.angle_beta   90.00
_cell.angle_gamma   90.00
#
_symmetry.space_group_name_H-M   'P 1'
#
loop_
_entity.id
_entity.type
_entity.pdbx_description
1 polymer ?
#
loop_
_entity_poly.entity_id
_entity_poly.type
_entity_poly.pdbx_seq_one_letter_code
_entity_poly.pdbx_strand_id
1 'polypeptide(L)'
;MPIYLWYDPAQNAMLWWTLAEHVYANPDSTHMFYFSHLYQNRGHQIYLDLRGIDTSRVTSMHGMFFQDSTNLDYITGIDLSEFNTSNVTTMYGMFDGPSNISSLNLSTFDTSKVTDMSHMFRHKQNISSLNLSNFDTSRVTSMESMFRHMYGLTSFSLPSFNTSQVTDMAYMFEDVKNLVSLDLSSFNTANVQNMEGMFEHDAALQTIRVSNNFITNSVTNSNNMFAYAFQLVGQNGTAYSNTNPSDKTYARVDQPGIPGYFWL
;
A
#
# COMPACT_ATOMS: atom_id res chain seq x y z
N MET A 1 20.80 -26.45 4.86
CA MET A 1 21.52 -26.29 6.14
C MET A 1 20.58 -25.59 7.11
N PRO A 2 20.67 -25.83 8.43
CA PRO A 2 19.81 -25.13 9.38
C PRO A 2 20.08 -23.63 9.36
N ILE A 3 19.02 -22.84 9.54
CA ILE A 3 19.08 -21.42 9.83
C ILE A 3 18.79 -21.26 11.32
N TYR A 4 19.67 -20.58 12.03
CA TYR A 4 19.54 -20.28 13.45
C TYR A 4 19.07 -18.84 13.60
N LEU A 5 18.09 -18.61 14.47
CA LEU A 5 17.57 -17.30 14.80
C LEU A 5 17.86 -17.01 16.27
N TRP A 6 18.30 -15.80 16.60
CA TRP A 6 18.44 -15.35 17.98
C TRP A 6 18.17 -13.86 18.11
N TYR A 7 17.79 -13.46 19.32
CA TYR A 7 17.67 -12.06 19.70
C TYR A 7 19.01 -11.56 20.25
N ASP A 8 19.53 -10.47 19.70
CA ASP A 8 20.69 -9.75 20.23
C ASP A 8 20.24 -8.52 21.04
N PRO A 9 20.35 -8.55 22.37
CA PRO A 9 19.96 -7.42 23.22
C PRO A 9 20.80 -6.15 23.01
N ALA A 10 22.03 -6.27 22.50
CA ALA A 10 22.88 -5.11 22.26
C ALA A 10 22.42 -4.30 21.04
N GLN A 11 21.83 -4.99 20.06
CA GLN A 11 21.29 -4.39 18.83
C GLN A 11 19.77 -4.22 18.87
N ASN A 12 19.10 -4.79 19.89
CA ASN A 12 17.64 -4.88 19.96
C ASN A 12 17.04 -5.47 18.66
N ALA A 13 17.70 -6.51 18.14
CA ALA A 13 17.42 -7.06 16.83
C ALA A 13 17.35 -8.60 16.86
N MET A 14 16.47 -9.17 16.04
CA MET A 14 16.51 -10.58 15.69
C MET A 14 17.50 -10.75 14.52
N LEU A 15 18.52 -11.56 14.76
CA LEU A 15 19.56 -11.89 13.80
C LEU A 15 19.41 -13.36 13.38
N TRP A 16 20.01 -13.70 12.24
CA TRP A 16 20.06 -15.08 11.76
C TRP A 16 21.46 -15.47 11.32
N TRP A 17 21.76 -16.78 11.40
CA TRP A 17 23.05 -17.34 11.04
C TRP A 17 22.90 -18.76 10.48
N THR A 18 23.83 -19.15 9.63
CA THR A 18 23.92 -20.51 9.10
C THR A 18 25.37 -20.85 8.75
N LEU A 19 25.66 -22.15 8.62
CA LEU A 19 26.92 -22.65 8.05
C LEU A 19 26.95 -22.62 6.53
N ALA A 20 25.83 -22.29 5.87
CA ALA A 20 25.79 -22.18 4.42
C ALA A 20 26.62 -20.98 3.93
N GLU A 21 27.38 -21.18 2.87
CA GLU A 21 28.09 -20.11 2.17
C GLU A 21 27.12 -19.11 1.53
N HIS A 22 25.95 -19.61 1.08
CA HIS A 22 24.90 -18.81 0.45
C HIS A 22 23.52 -19.26 0.92
N VAL A 23 22.64 -18.30 1.20
CA VAL A 23 21.23 -18.54 1.52
C VAL A 23 20.37 -17.88 0.46
N TYR A 24 19.52 -18.67 -0.18
CA TYR A 24 18.57 -18.19 -1.17
C TYR A 24 17.17 -18.23 -0.57
N ALA A 25 16.40 -17.17 -0.77
CA ALA A 25 14.96 -17.23 -0.61
C ALA A 25 14.34 -18.10 -1.72
N ASN A 26 13.25 -18.79 -1.39
CA ASN A 26 12.53 -19.59 -2.38
C ASN A 26 11.94 -18.69 -3.48
N PRO A 27 11.93 -19.13 -4.76
CA PRO A 27 11.28 -18.37 -5.82
C PRO A 27 9.83 -17.99 -5.51
N ASP A 28 9.12 -18.88 -4.82
CA ASP A 28 7.89 -18.55 -4.12
C ASP A 28 8.18 -18.30 -2.64
N SER A 29 8.24 -17.03 -2.25
CA SER A 29 8.42 -16.60 -0.86
C SER A 29 7.11 -16.20 -0.20
N THR A 30 6.01 -16.77 -0.68
CA THR A 30 4.68 -16.53 -0.10
C THR A 30 4.69 -16.79 1.40
N HIS A 31 4.35 -15.78 2.20
CA HIS A 31 4.32 -15.87 3.66
C HIS A 31 5.62 -16.32 4.33
N MET A 32 6.77 -16.15 3.66
CA MET A 32 8.07 -16.67 4.14
C MET A 32 8.45 -16.14 5.53
N PHE A 33 8.11 -14.88 5.81
CA PHE A 33 8.31 -14.24 7.11
C PHE A 33 6.95 -13.90 7.76
N TYR A 34 5.94 -14.76 7.61
CA TYR A 34 4.66 -14.57 8.28
C TYR A 34 4.81 -14.73 9.81
N PHE A 35 4.50 -13.66 10.54
CA PHE A 35 4.88 -13.51 11.95
C PHE A 35 3.86 -14.06 12.96
N SER A 36 2.93 -14.92 12.56
CA SER A 36 1.91 -15.48 13.48
C SER A 36 2.46 -16.46 14.52
N HIS A 37 3.67 -17.02 14.31
CA HIS A 37 4.22 -18.09 15.16
C HIS A 37 5.67 -17.86 15.63
N LEU A 38 6.31 -16.78 15.19
CA LEU A 38 7.66 -16.45 15.61
C LEU A 38 7.60 -15.74 16.97
N TYR A 39 7.99 -16.44 18.03
CA TYR A 39 8.15 -15.94 19.40
C TYR A 39 6.87 -15.51 20.12
N GLN A 40 6.24 -16.48 20.81
CA GLN A 40 5.40 -16.20 21.98
C GLN A 40 6.28 -15.77 23.18
N ASN A 41 6.87 -14.56 23.23
CA ASN A 41 7.41 -14.03 24.50
C ASN A 41 7.95 -12.56 24.54
N ARG A 42 7.41 -11.79 25.50
CA ARG A 42 8.03 -10.76 26.38
C ARG A 42 8.20 -9.28 25.98
N GLY A 43 7.30 -8.67 25.22
CA GLY A 43 7.18 -7.20 25.24
C GLY A 43 8.41 -6.42 24.75
N HIS A 44 9.29 -7.05 23.95
CA HIS A 44 10.42 -6.37 23.33
C HIS A 44 10.08 -5.99 21.90
N GLN A 45 10.33 -4.74 21.55
CA GLN A 45 10.34 -4.29 20.16
C GLN A 45 11.55 -4.93 19.45
N ILE A 46 11.34 -5.50 18.28
CA ILE A 46 12.30 -6.30 17.53
C ILE A 46 12.51 -5.64 16.17
N TYR A 47 13.77 -5.33 15.87
CA TYR A 47 14.21 -5.05 14.50
C TYR A 47 14.63 -6.36 13.82
N LEU A 48 14.19 -6.59 12.58
CA LEU A 48 14.54 -7.79 11.83
C LEU A 48 15.63 -7.50 10.79
N ASP A 49 16.81 -8.07 10.98
CA ASP A 49 17.91 -7.96 10.02
C ASP A 49 17.90 -9.15 9.04
N LEU A 50 17.64 -8.88 7.75
CA LEU A 50 17.57 -9.90 6.70
C LEU A 50 18.71 -9.80 5.68
N ARG A 51 19.76 -9.02 5.99
CA ARG A 51 20.95 -8.94 5.13
C ARG A 51 21.57 -10.32 4.94
N GLY A 52 22.11 -10.57 3.76
CA GLY A 52 22.69 -11.85 3.35
C GLY A 52 21.70 -12.89 2.81
N ILE A 53 20.38 -12.65 2.85
CA ILE A 53 19.40 -13.52 2.18
C ILE A 53 19.31 -13.11 0.71
N ASP A 54 19.79 -13.97 -0.19
CA ASP A 54 19.73 -13.74 -1.63
C ASP A 54 18.28 -13.92 -2.13
N THR A 55 17.66 -12.80 -2.49
CA THR A 55 16.30 -12.71 -3.03
C THR A 55 16.25 -12.60 -4.55
N SER A 56 17.40 -12.69 -5.24
CA SER A 56 17.50 -12.53 -6.70
C SER A 56 16.68 -13.53 -7.51
N ARG A 57 16.27 -14.65 -6.90
CA ARG A 57 15.45 -15.69 -7.53
C ARG A 57 13.96 -15.61 -7.18
N VAL A 58 13.57 -14.68 -6.30
CA VAL A 58 12.19 -14.52 -5.84
C VAL A 58 11.33 -13.98 -6.98
N THR A 59 10.19 -14.63 -7.19
CA THR A 59 9.17 -14.30 -8.18
C THR A 59 7.83 -13.94 -7.54
N SER A 60 7.55 -14.44 -6.34
CA SER A 60 6.38 -14.09 -5.52
C SER A 60 6.83 -13.61 -4.14
N MET A 61 6.38 -12.42 -3.75
CA MET A 61 6.47 -11.90 -2.38
C MET A 61 5.08 -11.77 -1.73
N HIS A 62 4.13 -12.59 -2.17
CA HIS A 62 2.76 -12.59 -1.65
C HIS A 62 2.77 -12.76 -0.12
N GLY A 63 2.25 -11.79 0.62
CA GLY A 63 2.15 -11.87 2.07
C GLY A 63 3.50 -12.11 2.77
N MET A 64 4.64 -11.79 2.14
CA MET A 64 5.97 -12.20 2.63
C MET A 64 6.20 -11.75 4.07
N PHE A 65 5.75 -10.55 4.43
CA PHE A 65 5.80 -9.95 5.76
C PHE A 65 4.40 -9.67 6.34
N PHE A 66 3.42 -10.48 5.93
CA PHE A 66 2.04 -10.36 6.42
C PHE A 66 1.99 -10.45 7.95
N GLN A 67 1.10 -9.67 8.56
CA GLN A 67 0.84 -9.70 9.99
C GLN A 67 -0.67 -9.82 10.24
N ASP A 68 -1.06 -10.79 11.05
CA ASP A 68 -2.44 -10.84 11.51
C ASP A 68 -2.62 -10.01 12.79
N SER A 69 -3.87 -9.71 13.14
CA SER A 69 -4.24 -8.88 14.28
C SER A 69 -3.95 -9.50 15.65
N THR A 70 -3.38 -10.72 15.71
CA THR A 70 -3.13 -11.42 16.98
C THR A 70 -1.74 -11.20 17.55
N ASN A 71 -0.83 -10.57 16.78
CA ASN A 71 0.59 -10.46 17.14
C ASN A 71 1.17 -9.04 16.96
N LEU A 72 0.42 -8.03 17.44
CA LEU A 72 0.54 -6.61 17.08
C LEU A 72 1.85 -5.90 17.47
N ASP A 73 2.65 -6.44 18.38
CA ASP A 73 3.47 -5.54 19.21
C ASP A 73 4.98 -5.59 19.02
N TYR A 74 5.52 -6.54 18.24
CA TYR A 74 6.96 -6.79 18.32
C TYR A 74 7.77 -6.14 17.21
N ILE A 75 7.40 -6.27 15.93
CA ILE A 75 8.30 -5.81 14.86
C ILE A 75 8.18 -4.31 14.63
N THR A 76 9.30 -3.59 14.82
CA THR A 76 9.39 -2.13 14.64
C THR A 76 10.12 -1.73 13.37
N GLY A 77 10.86 -2.64 12.73
CA GLY A 77 11.55 -2.39 11.48
C GLY A 77 12.11 -3.66 10.87
N ILE A 78 12.40 -3.59 9.57
CA ILE A 78 12.96 -4.68 8.77
C ILE A 78 14.05 -4.09 7.89
N ASP A 79 15.24 -4.68 7.90
CA ASP A 79 16.32 -4.33 6.97
C ASP A 79 16.10 -5.04 5.63
N LEU A 80 15.75 -4.26 4.61
CA LEU A 80 15.52 -4.71 3.23
C LEU A 80 16.61 -4.21 2.27
N SER A 81 17.72 -3.67 2.79
CA SER A 81 18.72 -2.95 1.99
C SER A 81 19.43 -3.81 0.93
N GLU A 82 19.45 -5.14 1.11
CA GLU A 82 20.06 -6.08 0.16
C GLU A 82 19.03 -6.85 -0.68
N PHE A 83 17.74 -6.52 -0.57
CA PHE A 83 16.70 -7.19 -1.37
C PHE A 83 16.84 -6.85 -2.86
N ASN A 84 16.83 -7.91 -3.68
CA ASN A 84 16.75 -7.83 -5.12
C ASN A 84 15.36 -8.29 -5.58
N THR A 85 14.52 -7.33 -5.96
CA THR A 85 13.14 -7.60 -6.40
C THR A 85 12.98 -7.65 -7.93
N SER A 86 14.08 -7.61 -8.69
CA SER A 86 14.04 -7.48 -10.16
C SER A 86 13.37 -8.66 -10.90
N ASN A 87 13.10 -9.76 -10.22
CA ASN A 87 12.36 -10.92 -10.74
C ASN A 87 10.97 -11.10 -10.13
N VAL A 88 10.56 -10.24 -9.20
CA VAL A 88 9.28 -10.33 -8.51
C VAL A 88 8.16 -9.89 -9.45
N THR A 89 7.09 -10.70 -9.50
CA THR A 89 5.91 -10.49 -10.35
C THR A 89 4.65 -10.16 -9.53
N THR A 90 4.63 -10.49 -8.24
CA THR A 90 3.53 -10.12 -7.33
C THR A 90 4.07 -9.70 -5.97
N MET A 91 3.51 -8.62 -5.45
CA MET A 91 3.73 -8.10 -4.09
C MET A 91 2.40 -8.01 -3.32
N TYR A 92 1.41 -8.83 -3.71
CA TYR A 92 0.12 -8.91 -3.04
C TYR A 92 0.31 -9.04 -1.53
N GLY A 93 -0.26 -8.11 -0.75
CA GLY A 93 -0.22 -8.15 0.71
C GLY A 93 1.18 -8.22 1.32
N MET A 94 2.25 -7.86 0.60
CA MET A 94 3.63 -8.09 1.05
C MET A 94 3.89 -7.53 2.46
N PHE A 95 3.33 -6.36 2.77
CA PHE A 95 3.38 -5.75 4.09
C PHE A 95 1.98 -5.57 4.70
N ASP A 96 0.97 -6.34 4.28
CA ASP A 96 -0.37 -6.21 4.86
C ASP A 96 -0.36 -6.60 6.34
N GLY A 97 -1.19 -5.90 7.10
CA GLY A 97 -1.43 -6.19 8.49
C GLY A 97 -0.95 -5.09 9.43
N PRO A 98 -1.59 -4.99 10.60
CA PRO A 98 -1.19 -4.06 11.63
C PRO A 98 0.22 -4.40 12.15
N SER A 99 1.04 -3.38 12.35
CA SER A 99 2.42 -3.54 12.84
C SER A 99 2.95 -2.25 13.46
N ASN A 100 3.93 -2.37 14.37
CA ASN A 100 4.66 -1.24 14.93
C ASN A 100 5.75 -0.64 14.00
N ILE A 101 5.82 -1.11 12.75
CA ILE A 101 6.69 -0.54 11.73
C ILE A 101 6.24 0.88 11.40
N SER A 102 7.11 1.86 11.67
CA SER A 102 6.86 3.28 11.41
C SER A 102 7.54 3.80 10.13
N SER A 103 8.47 3.03 9.56
CA SER A 103 9.14 3.35 8.30
C SER A 103 9.56 2.10 7.53
N LEU A 104 9.56 2.19 6.20
CA LEU A 104 10.04 1.14 5.30
C LEU A 104 11.00 1.80 4.29
N ASN A 105 12.23 1.32 4.21
CA ASN A 105 13.16 1.72 3.15
C ASN A 105 12.99 0.79 1.95
N LEU A 106 12.36 1.28 0.89
CA LEU A 106 12.06 0.52 -0.33
C LEU A 106 12.87 1.02 -1.53
N SER A 107 13.94 1.78 -1.31
CA SER A 107 14.71 2.45 -2.36
C SER A 107 15.42 1.49 -3.33
N THR A 108 15.64 0.24 -2.94
CA THR A 108 16.27 -0.81 -3.76
C THR A 108 15.27 -1.62 -4.58
N PHE A 109 13.96 -1.39 -4.40
CA PHE A 109 12.93 -2.18 -5.06
C PHE A 109 12.85 -1.82 -6.55
N ASP A 110 13.06 -2.82 -7.40
CA ASP A 110 12.65 -2.84 -8.80
C ASP A 110 11.28 -3.50 -8.89
N THR A 111 10.26 -2.71 -9.27
CA THR A 111 8.88 -3.19 -9.43
C THR A 111 8.45 -3.33 -10.88
N SER A 112 9.37 -3.20 -11.85
CA SER A 112 9.08 -3.15 -13.29
C SER A 112 8.41 -4.41 -13.86
N LYS A 113 8.42 -5.52 -13.11
CA LYS A 113 7.75 -6.78 -13.46
C LYS A 113 6.50 -7.08 -12.62
N VAL A 114 6.21 -6.27 -11.61
CA VAL A 114 5.09 -6.52 -10.69
C VAL A 114 3.77 -6.21 -11.40
N THR A 115 2.84 -7.16 -11.36
CA THR A 115 1.48 -7.02 -11.92
C THR A 115 0.42 -6.84 -10.85
N ASP A 116 0.70 -7.21 -9.61
CA ASP A 116 -0.27 -7.15 -8.51
C ASP A 116 0.37 -6.52 -7.25
N MET A 117 -0.21 -5.40 -6.82
CA MET A 117 0.14 -4.66 -5.59
C MET A 117 -1.04 -4.58 -4.62
N SER A 118 -2.06 -5.42 -4.81
CA SER A 118 -3.26 -5.43 -3.95
C SER A 118 -2.86 -5.66 -2.50
N HIS A 119 -3.48 -4.90 -1.59
CA HIS A 119 -3.23 -4.90 -0.14
C HIS A 119 -1.77 -4.63 0.29
N MET A 120 -0.85 -4.22 -0.58
CA MET A 120 0.60 -4.21 -0.28
C MET A 120 0.95 -3.49 1.03
N PHE A 121 0.27 -2.39 1.38
CA PHE A 121 0.46 -1.62 2.61
C PHE A 121 -0.79 -1.54 3.49
N ARG A 122 -1.76 -2.42 3.27
CA ARG A 122 -3.04 -2.42 3.99
C ARG A 122 -2.81 -2.57 5.50
N HIS A 123 -3.57 -1.81 6.30
CA HIS A 123 -3.48 -1.77 7.77
C HIS A 123 -2.13 -1.29 8.35
N LYS A 124 -1.27 -0.58 7.60
CA LYS A 124 -0.02 0.00 8.15
C LYS A 124 -0.27 1.29 8.94
N GLN A 125 -0.78 1.13 10.16
CA GLN A 125 -1.28 2.22 11.01
C GLN A 125 -0.21 3.21 11.50
N ASN A 126 1.06 2.81 11.58
CA ASN A 126 2.14 3.63 12.16
C ASN A 126 3.02 4.34 11.11
N ILE A 127 2.82 4.07 9.82
CA ILE A 127 3.56 4.73 8.74
C ILE A 127 2.93 6.09 8.47
N SER A 128 3.66 7.17 8.77
CA SER A 128 3.19 8.55 8.56
C SER A 128 3.52 9.12 7.19
N SER A 129 4.55 8.57 6.54
CA SER A 129 4.98 8.91 5.18
C SER A 129 5.61 7.67 4.53
N LEU A 130 5.46 7.55 3.22
CA LEU A 130 6.01 6.45 2.44
C LEU A 130 6.61 7.01 1.15
N ASN A 131 7.87 6.67 0.87
CA ASN A 131 8.54 7.06 -0.36
C ASN A 131 8.49 5.89 -1.36
N LEU A 132 7.74 6.08 -2.44
CA LEU A 132 7.59 5.11 -3.53
C LEU A 132 8.12 5.66 -4.86
N SER A 133 9.00 6.67 -4.86
CA SER A 133 9.44 7.35 -6.08
C SER A 133 10.12 6.45 -7.12
N ASN A 134 10.68 5.31 -6.70
CA ASN A 134 11.32 4.31 -7.55
C ASN A 134 10.35 3.25 -8.11
N PHE A 135 9.08 3.25 -7.72
CA PHE A 135 8.13 2.23 -8.15
C PHE A 135 7.70 2.46 -9.61
N ASP A 136 8.06 1.53 -10.48
CA ASP A 136 7.46 1.36 -11.79
C ASP A 136 6.16 0.55 -11.66
N THR A 137 5.02 1.20 -11.94
CA THR A 137 3.68 0.60 -11.87
C THR A 137 3.09 0.31 -13.24
N SER A 138 3.85 0.47 -14.32
CA SER A 138 3.36 0.39 -15.71
C SER A 138 2.77 -0.97 -16.11
N ARG A 139 3.02 -2.02 -15.34
CA ARG A 139 2.48 -3.37 -15.54
C ARG A 139 1.44 -3.79 -14.50
N VAL A 140 1.18 -2.95 -13.50
CA VAL A 140 0.27 -3.28 -12.42
C VAL A 140 -1.16 -3.26 -12.95
N THR A 141 -1.90 -4.35 -12.71
CA THR A 141 -3.29 -4.51 -13.11
C THR A 141 -4.26 -4.40 -11.94
N SER A 142 -3.78 -4.57 -10.70
CA SER A 142 -4.57 -4.42 -9.48
C SER A 142 -3.83 -3.62 -8.40
N MET A 143 -4.53 -2.64 -7.83
CA MET A 143 -4.14 -1.85 -6.66
C MET A 143 -5.22 -1.89 -5.57
N GLU A 144 -6.05 -2.94 -5.57
CA GLU A 144 -7.14 -3.12 -4.61
C GLU A 144 -6.61 -2.94 -3.18
N SER A 145 -7.23 -2.04 -2.40
CA SER A 145 -6.93 -1.80 -0.99
C SER A 145 -5.45 -1.53 -0.68
N MET A 146 -4.64 -1.05 -1.64
CA MET A 146 -3.19 -0.94 -1.48
C MET A 146 -2.79 -0.11 -0.25
N PHE A 147 -3.55 0.94 0.07
CA PHE A 147 -3.32 1.84 1.22
C PHE A 147 -4.47 1.86 2.23
N ARG A 148 -5.41 0.92 2.13
CA ARG A 148 -6.58 0.82 3.00
C ARG A 148 -6.18 0.74 4.48
N HIS A 149 -6.89 1.47 5.35
CA HIS A 149 -6.67 1.49 6.80
C HIS A 149 -5.28 1.96 7.24
N MET A 150 -4.58 2.76 6.43
CA MET A 150 -3.31 3.40 6.81
C MET A 150 -3.54 4.64 7.69
N TYR A 151 -4.03 4.44 8.91
CA TYR A 151 -4.46 5.55 9.78
C TYR A 151 -3.37 6.58 10.09
N GLY A 152 -2.10 6.19 10.16
CA GLY A 152 -0.99 7.11 10.45
C GLY A 152 -0.60 8.02 9.28
N LEU A 153 -1.03 7.69 8.06
CA LEU A 153 -0.59 8.34 6.83
C LEU A 153 -1.17 9.76 6.76
N THR A 154 -0.28 10.76 6.78
CA THR A 154 -0.65 12.20 6.77
C THR A 154 -0.20 12.89 5.49
N SER A 155 0.79 12.34 4.81
CA SER A 155 1.29 12.84 3.54
C SER A 155 1.69 11.69 2.65
N PHE A 156 1.47 11.88 1.36
CA PHE A 156 1.86 10.91 0.36
C PHE A 156 2.56 11.65 -0.77
N SER A 157 3.84 11.34 -1.00
CA SER A 157 4.51 11.74 -2.23
C SER A 157 4.16 10.68 -3.26
N LEU A 158 3.10 10.91 -4.05
CA LEU A 158 2.78 9.97 -5.13
C LEU A 158 3.97 10.00 -6.11
N PRO A 159 4.67 8.88 -6.36
CA PRO A 159 5.38 8.73 -7.61
C PRO A 159 4.46 9.06 -8.79
N SER A 160 5.03 9.32 -9.95
CA SER A 160 4.30 9.34 -11.21
C SER A 160 3.81 7.92 -11.56
N PHE A 161 2.88 7.36 -10.76
CA PHE A 161 2.29 6.05 -10.98
C PHE A 161 1.66 6.02 -12.38
N ASN A 162 2.04 5.01 -13.14
CA ASN A 162 1.42 4.70 -14.40
C ASN A 162 0.30 3.70 -14.15
N THR A 163 -0.91 4.19 -13.93
CA THR A 163 -2.08 3.34 -13.67
C THR A 163 -2.82 2.91 -14.95
N SER A 164 -2.24 3.14 -16.13
CA SER A 164 -2.93 2.88 -17.41
C SER A 164 -3.30 1.41 -17.66
N GLN A 165 -2.71 0.46 -16.95
CA GLN A 165 -3.06 -0.98 -17.03
C GLN A 165 -3.93 -1.45 -15.86
N VAL A 166 -4.19 -0.57 -14.87
CA VAL A 166 -4.95 -0.94 -13.68
C VAL A 166 -6.42 -1.10 -14.02
N THR A 167 -6.99 -2.21 -13.56
CA THR A 167 -8.41 -2.55 -13.72
C THR A 167 -9.18 -2.54 -12.40
N ASP A 168 -8.48 -2.70 -11.27
CA ASP A 168 -9.07 -2.70 -9.93
C ASP A 168 -8.36 -1.70 -9.00
N MET A 169 -9.13 -0.76 -8.46
CA MET A 169 -8.75 0.22 -7.43
C MET A 169 -9.73 0.21 -6.25
N ALA A 170 -10.52 -0.85 -6.08
CA ALA A 170 -11.48 -0.92 -4.98
C ALA A 170 -10.77 -0.74 -3.63
N TYR A 171 -11.36 0.12 -2.80
CA TYR A 171 -10.91 0.44 -1.45
C TYR A 171 -9.48 0.96 -1.37
N MET A 172 -8.85 1.39 -2.48
CA MET A 172 -7.42 1.72 -2.53
C MET A 172 -6.98 2.68 -1.43
N PHE A 173 -7.83 3.66 -1.10
CA PHE A 173 -7.63 4.63 -0.03
C PHE A 173 -8.77 4.58 1.02
N GLU A 174 -9.48 3.47 1.18
CA GLU A 174 -10.54 3.40 2.20
C GLU A 174 -9.95 3.60 3.61
N ASP A 175 -10.60 4.48 4.37
CA ASP A 175 -10.34 4.79 5.78
C ASP A 175 -8.91 5.27 6.07
N VAL A 176 -8.33 6.08 5.17
CA VAL A 176 -7.04 6.79 5.38
C VAL A 176 -7.31 8.10 6.13
N LYS A 177 -7.75 7.95 7.38
CA LYS A 177 -8.37 8.99 8.24
C LYS A 177 -7.63 10.32 8.37
N ASN A 178 -6.31 10.34 8.19
CA ASN A 178 -5.48 11.52 8.46
C ASN A 178 -4.99 12.21 7.17
N LEU A 179 -5.36 11.70 5.99
CA LEU A 179 -4.98 12.31 4.73
C LEU A 179 -5.90 13.49 4.40
N VAL A 180 -5.34 14.69 4.31
CA VAL A 180 -6.11 15.93 4.04
C VAL A 180 -6.24 16.22 2.55
N SER A 181 -5.23 15.87 1.76
CA SER A 181 -5.23 16.10 0.32
C SER A 181 -4.55 14.94 -0.41
N LEU A 182 -5.10 14.60 -1.56
CA LEU A 182 -4.59 13.53 -2.43
C LEU A 182 -4.39 14.07 -3.84
N ASP A 183 -3.21 13.83 -4.41
CA ASP A 183 -2.84 14.27 -5.77
C ASP A 183 -2.73 13.08 -6.73
N LEU A 184 -3.82 12.77 -7.43
CA LEU A 184 -3.92 11.71 -8.42
C LEU A 184 -3.65 12.23 -9.84
N SER A 185 -2.95 13.34 -10.02
CA SER A 185 -2.73 13.95 -11.36
C SER A 185 -2.01 13.01 -12.34
N SER A 186 -1.18 12.10 -11.85
CA SER A 186 -0.51 11.07 -12.66
C SER A 186 -1.40 9.91 -13.09
N PHE A 187 -2.57 9.73 -12.46
CA PHE A 187 -3.39 8.55 -12.67
C PHE A 187 -4.10 8.59 -14.03
N ASN A 188 -4.01 7.49 -14.76
CA ASN A 188 -4.83 7.20 -15.93
C ASN A 188 -5.79 6.07 -15.58
N THR A 189 -7.06 6.40 -15.37
CA THR A 189 -8.07 5.44 -14.90
C THR A 189 -8.98 4.91 -16.00
N ALA A 190 -8.65 5.15 -17.28
CA ALA A 190 -9.49 4.78 -18.42
C ALA A 190 -9.84 3.29 -18.50
N ASN A 191 -8.99 2.41 -17.95
CA ASN A 191 -9.19 0.95 -17.94
C ASN A 191 -9.75 0.41 -16.60
N VAL A 192 -9.93 1.26 -15.59
CA VAL A 192 -10.40 0.83 -14.28
C VAL A 192 -11.88 0.46 -14.36
N GLN A 193 -12.20 -0.74 -13.87
CA GLN A 193 -13.54 -1.32 -13.84
C GLN A 193 -14.13 -1.29 -12.43
N ASN A 194 -13.29 -1.39 -11.41
CA ASN A 194 -13.71 -1.41 -10.00
C ASN A 194 -13.07 -0.26 -9.21
N MET A 195 -13.92 0.60 -8.65
CA MET A 195 -13.57 1.70 -7.74
C MET A 195 -14.50 1.71 -6.52
N GLU A 196 -15.04 0.55 -6.15
CA GLU A 196 -15.86 0.41 -4.94
C GLU A 196 -15.12 0.96 -3.73
N GLY A 197 -15.78 1.81 -2.94
CA GLY A 197 -15.25 2.35 -1.69
C GLY A 197 -13.86 3.03 -1.78
N MET A 198 -13.42 3.50 -2.96
CA MET A 198 -12.04 3.95 -3.16
C MET A 198 -11.57 5.00 -2.15
N PHE A 199 -12.47 5.90 -1.72
CA PHE A 199 -12.25 6.96 -0.72
C PHE A 199 -13.29 6.88 0.42
N GLU A 200 -13.87 5.70 0.64
CA GLU A 200 -14.87 5.51 1.68
C GLU A 200 -14.24 5.71 3.07
N HIS A 201 -14.94 6.41 3.96
CA HIS A 201 -14.47 6.75 5.32
C HIS A 201 -13.22 7.66 5.41
N ASP A 202 -12.81 8.31 4.32
CA ASP A 202 -11.76 9.33 4.33
C ASP A 202 -12.22 10.66 4.96
N ALA A 203 -12.47 10.63 6.26
CA ALA A 203 -13.18 11.70 6.98
C ALA A 203 -12.40 13.03 7.06
N ALA A 204 -11.07 13.04 6.85
CA ALA A 204 -10.26 14.26 6.83
C ALA A 204 -9.96 14.76 5.40
N LEU A 205 -10.27 13.98 4.36
CA LEU A 205 -9.92 14.29 2.99
C LEU A 205 -10.75 15.47 2.50
N GLN A 206 -10.07 16.56 2.15
CA GLN A 206 -10.67 17.80 1.68
C GLN A 206 -10.57 17.97 0.17
N THR A 207 -9.49 17.47 -0.43
CA THR A 207 -9.16 17.76 -1.83
C THR A 207 -8.59 16.53 -2.52
N ILE A 208 -9.16 16.21 -3.67
CA ILE A 208 -8.62 15.25 -4.62
C ILE A 208 -8.26 16.01 -5.90
N ARG A 209 -6.98 16.09 -6.23
CA ARG A 209 -6.49 16.64 -7.51
C ARG A 209 -6.35 15.53 -8.52
N VAL A 210 -6.76 15.78 -9.76
CA VAL A 210 -6.69 14.84 -10.87
C VAL A 210 -6.20 15.56 -12.12
N SER A 211 -5.85 14.80 -13.16
CA SER A 211 -5.72 15.33 -14.51
C SER A 211 -6.92 14.89 -15.36
N ASN A 212 -6.96 15.34 -16.61
CA ASN A 212 -7.95 14.88 -17.59
C ASN A 212 -7.87 13.38 -17.91
N ASN A 213 -6.84 12.67 -17.42
CA ASN A 213 -6.69 11.22 -17.58
C ASN A 213 -7.49 10.43 -16.52
N PHE A 214 -8.07 11.09 -15.51
CA PHE A 214 -8.97 10.43 -14.58
C PHE A 214 -10.37 10.28 -15.20
N ILE A 215 -10.63 9.11 -15.80
CA ILE A 215 -11.83 8.80 -16.59
C ILE A 215 -12.55 7.60 -15.99
N THR A 216 -13.86 7.70 -15.75
CA THR A 216 -14.66 6.66 -15.08
C THR A 216 -15.66 5.93 -16.00
N ASN A 217 -15.49 6.06 -17.32
CA ASN A 217 -16.40 5.45 -18.30
C ASN A 217 -16.44 3.92 -18.21
N SER A 218 -15.28 3.28 -17.99
CA SER A 218 -15.14 1.83 -17.88
C SER A 218 -15.52 1.27 -16.51
N VAL A 219 -15.74 2.13 -15.51
CA VAL A 219 -16.04 1.71 -14.14
C VAL A 219 -17.44 1.10 -14.07
N THR A 220 -17.54 -0.18 -13.73
CA THR A 220 -18.79 -0.92 -13.57
C THR A 220 -19.22 -1.04 -12.12
N ASN A 221 -18.27 -0.99 -11.17
CA ASN A 221 -18.55 -0.94 -9.73
C ASN A 221 -17.92 0.31 -9.11
N SER A 222 -18.76 1.16 -8.55
CA SER A 222 -18.35 2.37 -7.84
C SER A 222 -19.19 2.60 -6.58
N ASN A 223 -19.72 1.52 -6.02
CA ASN A 223 -20.53 1.59 -4.81
C ASN A 223 -19.72 2.29 -3.71
N ASN A 224 -20.35 3.24 -3.01
CA ASN A 224 -19.77 3.93 -1.87
C ASN A 224 -18.41 4.62 -2.11
N MET A 225 -18.00 4.89 -3.36
CA MET A 225 -16.70 5.49 -3.69
C MET A 225 -16.29 6.67 -2.78
N PHE A 226 -17.24 7.53 -2.40
CA PHE A 226 -17.03 8.71 -1.54
C PHE A 226 -17.82 8.65 -0.23
N ALA A 227 -18.41 7.52 0.13
CA ALA A 227 -19.27 7.45 1.31
C ALA A 227 -18.48 7.87 2.56
N TYR A 228 -19.09 8.73 3.38
CA TYR A 228 -18.50 9.23 4.63
C TYR A 228 -17.23 10.10 4.48
N ALA A 229 -16.92 10.60 3.28
CA ALA A 229 -15.86 11.60 3.05
C ALA A 229 -16.33 13.02 3.43
N PHE A 230 -16.66 13.23 4.71
CA PHE A 230 -17.42 14.40 5.18
C PHE A 230 -16.78 15.78 4.96
N GLN A 231 -15.47 15.84 4.74
CA GLN A 231 -14.73 17.09 4.52
C GLN A 231 -14.44 17.35 3.04
N LEU A 232 -14.84 16.45 2.14
CA LEU A 232 -14.50 16.52 0.72
C LEU A 232 -15.26 17.65 0.03
N VAL A 233 -14.54 18.53 -0.65
CA VAL A 233 -15.10 19.65 -1.39
C VAL A 233 -14.46 19.72 -2.77
N GLY A 234 -15.30 19.71 -3.81
CA GLY A 234 -14.89 19.93 -5.19
C GLY A 234 -14.37 21.36 -5.42
N GLN A 235 -13.60 21.56 -6.49
CA GLN A 235 -12.96 22.83 -6.82
C GLN A 235 -13.93 24.03 -6.89
N ASN A 236 -15.17 23.80 -7.29
CA ASN A 236 -16.20 24.83 -7.41
C ASN A 236 -17.18 24.83 -6.21
N GLY A 237 -16.78 24.22 -5.09
CA GLY A 237 -17.50 24.26 -3.81
C GLY A 237 -18.54 23.16 -3.63
N THR A 238 -18.62 22.17 -4.51
CA THR A 238 -19.49 21.01 -4.30
C THR A 238 -18.99 20.20 -3.11
N ALA A 239 -19.61 20.40 -1.95
CA ALA A 239 -19.31 19.63 -0.74
C ALA A 239 -19.98 18.25 -0.78
N TYR A 240 -19.30 17.24 -0.26
CA TYR A 240 -19.91 15.94 0.01
C TYR A 240 -21.10 16.10 0.97
N SER A 241 -22.15 15.31 0.73
CA SER A 241 -23.25 15.13 1.68
C SER A 241 -23.85 13.75 1.47
N ASN A 242 -24.49 13.18 2.50
CA ASN A 242 -25.17 11.88 2.39
C ASN A 242 -26.37 11.88 1.42
N THR A 243 -26.75 13.05 0.89
CA THR A 243 -27.80 13.20 -0.13
C THR A 243 -27.26 13.32 -1.55
N ASN A 244 -25.96 13.58 -1.71
CA ASN A 244 -25.31 13.60 -3.01
C ASN A 244 -24.88 12.18 -3.40
N PRO A 245 -24.73 11.88 -4.70
CA PRO A 245 -24.12 10.64 -5.13
C PRO A 245 -22.74 10.44 -4.49
N SER A 246 -22.53 9.22 -4.00
CA SER A 246 -21.26 8.75 -3.45
C SER A 246 -20.51 7.85 -4.42
N ASP A 247 -20.92 7.81 -5.69
CA ASP A 247 -20.38 6.91 -6.71
C ASP A 247 -19.63 7.67 -7.83
N LYS A 248 -19.28 6.97 -8.91
CA LYS A 248 -18.53 7.54 -10.03
C LYS A 248 -19.20 8.74 -10.69
N THR A 249 -20.51 8.94 -10.50
CA THR A 249 -21.21 10.08 -11.06
C THR A 249 -20.75 11.42 -10.48
N TYR A 250 -19.98 11.46 -9.39
CA TYR A 250 -19.33 12.68 -8.88
C TYR A 250 -17.79 12.61 -8.95
N ALA A 251 -17.23 11.51 -9.46
CA ALA A 251 -15.81 11.34 -9.74
C ALA A 251 -15.40 12.08 -11.03
N ARG A 252 -15.48 13.40 -11.00
CA ARG A 252 -15.09 14.33 -12.07
C ARG A 252 -14.68 15.68 -11.48
N VAL A 253 -13.99 16.48 -12.29
CA VAL A 253 -13.66 17.87 -11.93
C VAL A 253 -14.94 18.66 -11.70
N ASP A 254 -15.00 19.36 -10.57
CA ASP A 254 -16.12 20.21 -10.19
C ASP A 254 -16.13 21.51 -11.01
N GLN A 255 -17.24 21.81 -11.67
CA GLN A 255 -17.38 22.97 -12.55
C GLN A 255 -18.74 23.66 -12.34
N PRO A 256 -18.88 24.94 -12.71
CA PRO A 256 -20.17 25.63 -12.67
C PRO A 256 -21.27 24.85 -13.42
N GLY A 257 -22.30 24.41 -12.69
CA GLY A 257 -23.42 23.63 -13.23
C GLY A 257 -23.15 22.14 -13.46
N ILE A 258 -21.93 21.66 -13.19
CA ILE A 258 -21.53 20.26 -13.30
C ILE A 258 -20.84 19.87 -11.98
N PRO A 259 -21.61 19.49 -10.95
CA PRO A 259 -21.04 19.20 -9.63
C PRO A 259 -20.10 18.01 -9.68
N GLY A 260 -18.98 18.06 -8.97
CA GLY A 260 -18.03 16.96 -8.83
C GLY A 260 -17.18 17.11 -7.58
N TYR A 261 -16.36 16.13 -7.25
CA TYR A 261 -15.50 16.18 -6.06
C TYR A 261 -14.03 16.45 -6.37
N PHE A 262 -13.65 16.58 -7.64
CA PHE A 262 -12.24 16.72 -8.02
C PHE A 262 -11.85 18.15 -8.36
N TRP A 263 -10.54 18.38 -8.25
CA TRP A 263 -9.81 19.56 -8.67
C TRP A 263 -8.91 19.21 -9.85
N LEU A 264 -8.70 20.16 -10.76
CA LEU A 264 -7.75 20.08 -11.86
C LEU A 264 -6.40 20.69 -11.50
#